data_AF-A0A3P8EU39-F1
#
_entry.id   AF-A0A3P8EU39-F1
#
_cell.length_a   1.000
_cell.length_b   1.000
_cell.length_c   1.000
_cell.angle_alpha   90.00
_cell.angle_beta   90.00
_cell.angle_gamma   90.00
#
_symmetry.space_group_name_H-M   'P 1'
#
loop_
_entity.id
_entity.type
_entity.pdbx_description
1 polymer ?
#
loop_
_entity_poly.entity_id
_entity_poly.type
_entity_poly.pdbx_seq_one_letter_code
_entity_poly.pdbx_strand_id
1 'polypeptide(L)'
;MGSVLTFNNCRFCRFHGPDKVHNRPVPPDDLVAPLRCLLPSFLSALLYWLWEHGRDSEGLNFNEDDTPAISILHALHASGWVTQKMIADVMIDKAVYEKLIFAIISNQNLVHQTLLDAFIFSTIKLRFPESLVTFLIGLLAVEEFKEEFIQSYLNHYTRIASTVLLSARARISPEWSLQMNNRIVHISVQLFSGEELALRVIKQRNLHHLLVHCLLNMLTCCRTRLDDRSNMVLSCDGILIQNNVFWPFVSDLSNLVSHKSIVDILVEDADFLNAWTKLIRYMQFMNCFTMKEGNHIEYETMTFYHAFTMEVEISSATMWNFWRHCRLPSERTHCLLYTKACLSTLADLLNGLGRLISPTVPETRPTRSALSLHLPLMRHVSCFIHLSTMQHGVNVRQLLVDYLLPKPRLLRRFMEHLVNILLGCHEVLIGYWIRNGQSVRQSVSHYMQSQFCYSFIDLDIFALQVNQIFISFIISVYLSIL
;
A
#
# COMPACT_ATOMS: atom_id res chain seq x y z
N MET A 1 -44.90 24.49 -33.46
CA MET A 1 -46.12 23.85 -32.90
C MET A 1 -45.69 22.79 -31.89
N GLY A 2 -46.10 22.94 -30.63
CA GLY A 2 -45.96 21.98 -29.51
C GLY A 2 -44.53 21.82 -28.96
N SER A 3 -44.20 21.98 -27.67
CA SER A 3 -45.01 22.13 -26.46
C SER A 3 -44.19 22.86 -25.39
N VAL A 4 -44.86 23.75 -24.66
CA VAL A 4 -44.35 24.46 -23.48
C VAL A 4 -44.64 23.59 -22.26
N LEU A 5 -43.60 23.24 -21.49
CA LEU A 5 -43.73 22.76 -20.11
C LEU A 5 -42.77 23.55 -19.21
N THR A 6 -43.36 24.58 -18.59
CA THR A 6 -43.14 25.07 -17.22
C THR A 6 -41.81 24.70 -16.54
N PHE A 7 -40.88 25.66 -16.54
CA PHE A 7 -39.81 25.73 -15.54
C PHE A 7 -40.42 26.06 -14.16
N ASN A 8 -40.44 25.09 -13.25
CA ASN A 8 -40.62 25.34 -11.82
C ASN A 8 -39.24 25.55 -11.16
N ASN A 9 -39.19 26.45 -10.18
CA ASN A 9 -38.00 27.01 -9.51
C ASN A 9 -37.17 26.04 -8.62
N CYS A 10 -36.92 24.81 -9.05
CA CYS A 10 -35.95 23.90 -8.41
C CYS A 10 -34.98 23.35 -9.45
N ARG A 11 -33.69 23.67 -9.31
CA ARG A 11 -32.60 23.34 -10.27
C ARG A 11 -32.22 21.84 -10.34
N PHE A 12 -33.07 20.92 -9.90
CA PHE A 12 -32.85 19.48 -10.08
C PHE A 12 -34.16 18.77 -10.47
N CYS A 13 -34.09 17.91 -11.48
CA CYS A 13 -35.17 17.00 -11.84
C CYS A 13 -35.46 16.05 -10.65
N ARG A 14 -36.74 15.69 -10.42
CA ARG A 14 -37.22 14.73 -9.39
C ARG A 14 -36.40 13.43 -9.29
N PHE A 15 -35.76 13.04 -10.39
CA PHE A 15 -34.97 11.81 -10.52
C PHE A 15 -33.44 12.02 -10.42
N HIS A 16 -32.99 13.26 -10.25
CA HIS A 16 -31.59 13.69 -10.31
C HIS A 16 -31.17 14.63 -9.16
N GLY A 17 -31.94 14.70 -8.07
CA GLY A 17 -31.60 15.43 -6.83
C GLY A 17 -31.27 14.51 -5.65
N PRO A 18 -30.89 15.07 -4.48
CA PRO A 18 -30.61 14.30 -3.26
C PRO A 18 -31.79 13.41 -2.80
N ASP A 19 -33.04 13.75 -3.17
CA ASP A 19 -34.25 12.97 -2.86
C ASP A 19 -34.51 11.78 -3.82
N LYS A 20 -33.54 11.41 -4.67
CA LYS A 20 -33.69 10.34 -5.68
C LYS A 20 -34.04 8.97 -5.09
N VAL A 21 -33.67 8.68 -3.84
CA VAL A 21 -33.94 7.39 -3.19
C VAL A 21 -35.40 7.31 -2.72
N HIS A 22 -35.94 8.39 -2.13
CA HIS A 22 -37.32 8.45 -1.67
C HIS A 22 -38.35 8.48 -2.81
N ASN A 23 -37.97 8.97 -3.99
CA ASN A 23 -38.85 9.10 -5.16
C ASN A 23 -38.83 7.89 -6.12
N ARG A 24 -38.20 6.77 -5.75
CA ARG A 24 -38.13 5.57 -6.61
C ARG A 24 -39.47 4.83 -6.64
N PRO A 25 -39.98 4.44 -7.83
CA PRO A 25 -41.17 3.61 -7.90
C PRO A 25 -40.94 2.27 -7.21
N VAL A 26 -41.86 1.88 -6.33
CA VAL A 26 -41.87 0.58 -5.66
C VAL A 26 -42.76 -0.36 -6.48
N PRO A 27 -42.26 -1.52 -6.93
CA PRO A 27 -43.09 -2.50 -7.65
C PRO A 27 -44.18 -3.04 -6.72
N PRO A 28 -45.34 -3.44 -7.26
CA PRO A 28 -46.39 -4.12 -6.51
C PRO A 28 -45.85 -5.29 -5.69
N ASP A 29 -46.34 -5.47 -4.46
CA ASP A 29 -45.87 -6.52 -3.54
C ASP A 29 -46.03 -7.93 -4.13
N ASP A 30 -47.08 -8.18 -4.91
CA ASP A 30 -47.31 -9.47 -5.57
C ASP A 30 -46.20 -9.85 -6.55
N LEU A 31 -45.54 -8.87 -7.17
CA LEU A 31 -44.43 -9.12 -8.10
C LEU A 31 -43.12 -9.46 -7.38
N VAL A 32 -42.92 -8.94 -6.17
CA VAL A 32 -41.69 -9.17 -5.39
C VAL A 32 -41.84 -10.29 -4.35
N ALA A 33 -43.07 -10.69 -4.00
CA ALA A 33 -43.34 -11.74 -3.02
C ALA A 33 -42.66 -13.09 -3.34
N PRO A 34 -42.65 -13.60 -4.59
CA PRO A 34 -41.95 -14.84 -4.92
C PRO A 34 -40.45 -14.72 -4.66
N LEU A 35 -39.84 -13.61 -5.08
CA LEU A 35 -38.43 -13.35 -4.87
C LEU A 35 -38.09 -13.22 -3.38
N ARG A 36 -38.91 -12.51 -2.61
CA ARG A 36 -38.74 -12.33 -1.15
C ARG A 36 -38.74 -13.69 -0.42
N CYS A 37 -39.57 -14.63 -0.88
CA CYS A 37 -39.65 -15.97 -0.32
C CYS A 37 -38.46 -16.86 -0.71
N LEU A 38 -38.04 -16.81 -1.97
CA LEU A 38 -37.02 -17.71 -2.52
C LEU A 38 -35.58 -17.27 -2.24
N LEU A 39 -35.34 -15.96 -2.12
CA LEU A 39 -34.00 -15.39 -2.07
C LEU A 39 -33.13 -15.88 -0.89
N PRO A 40 -33.64 -16.01 0.35
CA PRO A 40 -32.86 -16.58 1.45
C PRO A 40 -32.36 -17.99 1.14
N SER A 41 -33.24 -18.88 0.68
CA SER A 41 -32.90 -20.27 0.34
C SER A 41 -31.96 -20.35 -0.87
N PHE A 42 -32.14 -19.46 -1.86
CA PHE A 42 -31.27 -19.38 -3.02
C PHE A 42 -29.83 -18.97 -2.68
N LEU A 43 -29.66 -17.87 -1.92
CA LEU A 43 -28.33 -17.40 -1.50
C LEU A 43 -27.63 -18.42 -0.59
N SER A 44 -28.41 -19.10 0.24
CA SER A 44 -27.97 -20.19 1.09
C SER A 44 -27.42 -21.38 0.30
N ALA A 45 -28.17 -21.83 -0.71
CA ALA A 45 -27.76 -22.93 -1.59
C ALA A 45 -26.50 -22.55 -2.41
N LEU A 46 -26.44 -21.32 -2.92
CA LEU A 46 -25.27 -20.81 -3.61
C LEU A 46 -24.04 -20.78 -2.69
N LEU A 47 -24.19 -20.34 -1.44
CA LEU A 47 -23.10 -20.33 -0.47
C LEU A 47 -22.56 -21.75 -0.21
N TYR A 48 -23.46 -22.72 -0.05
CA TYR A 48 -23.07 -24.12 0.13
C TYR A 48 -22.28 -24.64 -1.09
N TRP A 49 -22.78 -24.36 -2.29
CA TRP A 49 -22.11 -24.72 -3.54
C TRP A 49 -20.70 -24.12 -3.61
N LEU A 50 -20.54 -22.83 -3.26
CA LEU A 50 -19.24 -22.16 -3.20
C LEU A 50 -18.28 -22.81 -2.20
N TRP A 51 -18.78 -23.28 -1.05
CA TRP A 51 -17.95 -23.94 -0.04
C TRP A 51 -17.45 -25.32 -0.45
N GLU A 52 -18.30 -26.11 -1.09
CA GLU A 52 -17.97 -27.43 -1.60
C GLU A 52 -16.88 -27.32 -2.67
N HIS A 53 -17.11 -26.46 -3.66
CA HIS A 53 -16.19 -26.26 -4.78
C HIS A 53 -14.92 -25.51 -4.36
N GLY A 54 -14.95 -24.70 -3.30
CA GLY A 54 -13.76 -24.06 -2.75
C GLY A 54 -12.76 -25.01 -2.09
N ARG A 55 -12.99 -26.34 -2.05
CA ARG A 55 -11.99 -27.33 -1.59
C ARG A 55 -11.06 -27.79 -2.73
N ASP A 56 -11.55 -27.79 -3.98
CA ASP A 56 -10.85 -28.28 -5.17
C ASP A 56 -10.53 -27.12 -6.12
N SER A 57 -9.77 -26.14 -5.61
CA SER A 57 -9.56 -24.82 -6.25
C SER A 57 -8.72 -24.81 -7.55
N GLU A 58 -8.41 -25.96 -8.14
CA GLU A 58 -7.77 -26.04 -9.45
C GLU A 58 -8.85 -26.22 -10.54
N GLY A 59 -9.28 -25.11 -11.15
CA GLY A 59 -10.07 -25.17 -12.39
C GLY A 59 -11.50 -24.64 -12.35
N LEU A 60 -11.96 -24.00 -11.27
CA LEU A 60 -13.28 -23.36 -11.25
C LEU A 60 -13.32 -22.12 -12.16
N ASN A 61 -14.11 -22.21 -13.23
CA ASN A 61 -14.41 -21.10 -14.11
C ASN A 61 -15.77 -20.52 -13.74
N PHE A 62 -15.85 -19.20 -13.56
CA PHE A 62 -17.08 -18.50 -13.14
C PHE A 62 -17.82 -17.94 -14.37
N ASN A 63 -18.14 -18.82 -15.32
CA ASN A 63 -18.92 -18.49 -16.52
C ASN A 63 -20.39 -18.95 -16.34
N GLU A 64 -21.26 -18.62 -17.30
CA GLU A 64 -22.69 -18.96 -17.22
C GLU A 64 -22.95 -20.48 -17.26
N ASP A 65 -22.10 -21.22 -17.95
CA ASP A 65 -22.25 -22.68 -18.13
C ASP A 65 -21.88 -23.46 -16.86
N ASP A 66 -20.81 -23.04 -16.18
CA ASP A 66 -20.25 -23.70 -15.00
C ASP A 66 -20.88 -23.17 -13.70
N THR A 67 -21.42 -21.94 -13.70
CA THR A 67 -21.96 -21.26 -12.50
C THR A 67 -23.31 -20.54 -12.72
N PRO A 68 -24.37 -21.25 -13.17
CA PRO A 68 -25.65 -20.62 -13.55
C PRO A 68 -26.31 -19.85 -12.41
N ALA A 69 -26.11 -20.27 -11.16
CA ALA A 69 -26.63 -19.56 -9.99
C ALA A 69 -26.05 -18.15 -9.83
N ILE A 70 -24.78 -17.94 -10.20
CA ILE A 70 -24.16 -16.61 -10.13
C ILE A 70 -24.68 -15.73 -11.27
N SER A 71 -24.94 -16.28 -12.45
CA SER A 71 -25.58 -15.54 -13.56
C SER A 71 -27.00 -15.11 -13.23
N ILE A 72 -27.79 -15.98 -12.60
CA ILE A 72 -29.12 -15.63 -12.07
C ILE A 72 -29.00 -14.47 -11.07
N LEU A 73 -28.00 -14.51 -10.20
CA LEU A 73 -27.77 -13.47 -9.21
C LEU A 73 -27.41 -12.12 -9.85
N HIS A 74 -26.61 -12.10 -10.92
CA HIS A 74 -26.34 -10.90 -11.71
C HIS A 74 -27.58 -10.39 -12.45
N ALA A 75 -28.39 -11.27 -13.02
CA ALA A 75 -29.65 -10.87 -13.66
C ALA A 75 -30.64 -10.24 -12.66
N LEU A 76 -30.73 -10.81 -11.46
CA LEU A 76 -31.48 -10.24 -10.35
C LEU A 76 -30.92 -8.87 -9.94
N HIS A 77 -29.60 -8.76 -9.75
CA HIS A 77 -28.94 -7.47 -9.46
C HIS A 77 -29.23 -6.41 -10.53
N ALA A 78 -29.18 -6.78 -11.81
CA ALA A 78 -29.45 -5.91 -12.95
C ALA A 78 -30.93 -5.49 -13.08
N SER A 79 -31.85 -6.19 -12.40
CA SER A 79 -33.28 -5.87 -12.40
C SER A 79 -33.63 -4.57 -11.67
N GLY A 80 -32.64 -3.96 -10.99
CA GLY A 80 -32.74 -2.62 -10.43
C GLY A 80 -32.75 -2.60 -8.90
N TRP A 81 -32.92 -1.39 -8.38
CA TRP A 81 -32.71 -1.08 -6.96
C TRP A 81 -33.46 -1.96 -5.98
N VAL A 82 -34.72 -2.30 -6.28
CA VAL A 82 -35.57 -3.06 -5.34
C VAL A 82 -35.00 -4.46 -5.13
N THR A 83 -34.60 -5.12 -6.22
CA THR A 83 -33.95 -6.43 -6.14
C THR A 83 -32.59 -6.33 -5.45
N GLN A 84 -31.79 -5.31 -5.75
CA GLN A 84 -30.50 -5.07 -5.07
C GLN A 84 -30.69 -4.91 -3.56
N LYS A 85 -31.70 -4.13 -3.13
CA LYS A 85 -32.03 -3.93 -1.72
C LYS A 85 -32.50 -5.23 -1.06
N MET A 86 -33.35 -6.01 -1.72
CA MET A 86 -33.79 -7.31 -1.19
C MET A 86 -32.62 -8.29 -1.01
N ILE A 87 -31.71 -8.35 -1.99
CA ILE A 87 -30.49 -9.18 -1.91
C ILE A 87 -29.63 -8.71 -0.73
N ALA A 88 -29.35 -7.41 -0.65
CA ALA A 88 -28.58 -6.81 0.42
C ALA A 88 -29.16 -7.12 1.80
N ASP A 89 -30.47 -6.92 1.99
CA ASP A 89 -31.17 -7.15 3.26
C ASP A 89 -31.07 -8.61 3.69
N VAL A 90 -31.25 -9.56 2.77
CA VAL A 90 -31.09 -11.00 3.07
C VAL A 90 -29.63 -11.34 3.42
N MET A 91 -28.65 -10.71 2.75
CA MET A 91 -27.24 -10.97 3.00
C MET A 91 -26.78 -10.51 4.39
N ILE A 92 -27.34 -9.41 4.91
CA ILE A 92 -26.98 -8.84 6.21
C ILE A 92 -27.88 -9.28 7.37
N ASP A 93 -29.01 -9.94 7.09
CA ASP A 93 -29.93 -10.42 8.12
C ASP A 93 -29.33 -11.59 8.92
N LYS A 94 -29.08 -11.35 10.20
CA LYS A 94 -28.55 -12.35 11.14
C LYS A 94 -29.51 -13.52 11.34
N ALA A 95 -30.82 -13.26 11.38
CA ALA A 95 -31.82 -14.30 11.58
C ALA A 95 -31.90 -15.27 10.39
N VAL A 96 -31.64 -14.77 9.17
CA VAL A 96 -31.50 -15.64 7.99
C VAL A 96 -30.31 -16.58 8.15
N TYR A 97 -29.17 -16.04 8.59
CA TYR A 97 -27.95 -16.83 8.76
C TYR A 97 -28.04 -17.84 9.92
N GLU A 98 -28.64 -17.47 11.05
CA GLU A 98 -28.84 -18.36 12.20
C GLU A 98 -29.69 -19.59 11.84
N LYS A 99 -30.76 -19.39 11.05
CA LYS A 99 -31.59 -20.49 10.53
C LYS A 99 -30.80 -21.44 9.63
N LEU A 100 -29.81 -20.92 8.90
CA LEU A 100 -28.94 -21.71 8.03
C LEU A 100 -27.90 -22.53 8.81
N ILE A 101 -27.23 -21.93 9.80
CA ILE A 101 -26.25 -22.64 10.63
C ILE A 101 -26.90 -23.84 11.32
N PHE A 102 -28.12 -23.66 11.85
CA PHE A 102 -28.86 -24.73 12.53
C PHE A 102 -29.15 -25.92 11.60
N ALA A 103 -29.23 -25.69 10.29
CA ALA A 103 -29.49 -26.73 9.29
C ALA A 103 -28.22 -27.40 8.75
N ILE A 104 -27.03 -26.78 8.84
CA ILE A 104 -25.90 -27.16 7.95
C ILE A 104 -24.52 -27.31 8.64
N ILE A 105 -24.21 -26.76 9.83
CA ILE A 105 -22.81 -26.75 10.30
C ILE A 105 -22.61 -27.15 11.77
N SER A 106 -22.16 -28.40 11.97
CA SER A 106 -21.18 -28.75 12.99
C SER A 106 -19.82 -28.94 12.32
N ASN A 107 -18.76 -28.25 12.77
CA ASN A 107 -17.32 -28.46 12.46
C ASN A 107 -16.53 -27.39 11.69
N GLN A 108 -16.68 -26.08 11.96
CA GLN A 108 -15.54 -25.13 11.80
C GLN A 108 -15.59 -24.00 12.83
N ASN A 109 -14.43 -23.61 13.37
CA ASN A 109 -14.24 -22.47 14.29
C ASN A 109 -14.34 -21.11 13.55
N LEU A 110 -15.43 -20.87 12.80
CA LEU A 110 -15.72 -19.61 12.13
C LEU A 110 -16.99 -19.00 12.76
N VAL A 111 -16.83 -17.85 13.41
CA VAL A 111 -17.95 -17.08 14.00
C VAL A 111 -18.43 -16.07 12.96
N HIS A 112 -19.14 -16.54 11.95
CA HIS A 112 -19.89 -15.67 11.02
C HIS A 112 -21.24 -15.29 11.65
N GLN A 113 -21.73 -14.09 11.38
CA GLN A 113 -23.05 -13.63 11.88
C GLN A 113 -24.06 -13.47 10.75
N THR A 114 -23.59 -13.29 9.52
CA THR A 114 -24.41 -12.99 8.36
C THR A 114 -24.02 -13.87 7.17
N LEU A 115 -24.90 -13.95 6.16
CA LEU A 115 -24.54 -14.57 4.88
C LEU A 115 -23.39 -13.79 4.21
N LEU A 116 -23.37 -12.46 4.35
CA LEU A 116 -22.29 -11.61 3.85
C LEU A 116 -20.91 -12.03 4.38
N ASP A 117 -20.77 -12.34 5.67
CA ASP A 117 -19.53 -12.85 6.24
C ASP A 117 -19.06 -14.13 5.53
N ALA A 118 -20.00 -15.05 5.32
CA ALA A 118 -19.73 -16.31 4.69
C ALA A 118 -19.40 -16.17 3.19
N PHE A 119 -20.05 -15.24 2.49
CA PHE A 119 -19.73 -14.90 1.10
C PHE A 119 -18.34 -14.29 0.97
N ILE A 120 -17.96 -13.34 1.84
CA ILE A 120 -16.61 -12.76 1.85
C ILE A 120 -15.57 -13.84 2.13
N PHE A 121 -15.82 -14.73 3.10
CA PHE A 121 -14.94 -15.86 3.37
C PHE A 121 -14.77 -16.76 2.14
N SER A 122 -15.87 -17.10 1.45
CA SER A 122 -15.84 -17.87 0.20
C SER A 122 -15.07 -17.15 -0.90
N THR A 123 -15.29 -15.85 -1.08
CA THR A 123 -14.53 -15.01 -2.03
C THR A 123 -13.03 -15.07 -1.74
N ILE A 124 -12.62 -15.02 -0.47
CA ILE A 124 -11.21 -15.12 -0.08
C ILE A 124 -10.65 -16.51 -0.37
N LYS A 125 -11.39 -17.57 -0.02
CA LYS A 125 -10.95 -18.96 -0.22
C LYS A 125 -10.81 -19.30 -1.71
N LEU A 126 -11.73 -18.79 -2.53
CA LEU A 126 -11.72 -18.89 -3.99
C LEU A 126 -10.82 -17.85 -4.66
N ARG A 127 -10.09 -17.06 -3.85
CA ARG A 127 -9.10 -16.08 -4.28
C ARG A 127 -9.63 -15.01 -5.23
N PHE A 128 -10.70 -14.35 -4.80
CA PHE A 128 -11.35 -13.20 -5.45
C PHE A 128 -11.80 -13.47 -6.89
N PRO A 129 -12.78 -14.36 -7.13
CA PRO A 129 -13.40 -14.55 -8.44
C PRO A 129 -14.09 -13.27 -8.92
N GLU A 130 -13.87 -12.88 -10.18
CA GLU A 130 -14.38 -11.62 -10.73
C GLU A 130 -15.88 -11.47 -10.58
N SER A 131 -16.63 -12.52 -10.95
CA SER A 131 -18.09 -12.49 -10.93
C SER A 131 -18.65 -12.25 -9.53
N LEU A 132 -18.04 -12.85 -8.49
CA LEU A 132 -18.42 -12.60 -7.10
C LEU A 132 -18.01 -11.21 -6.63
N VAL A 133 -16.83 -10.74 -7.02
CA VAL A 133 -16.33 -9.40 -6.67
C VAL A 133 -17.25 -8.32 -7.27
N THR A 134 -17.58 -8.44 -8.56
CA THR A 134 -18.48 -7.53 -9.26
C THR A 134 -19.86 -7.51 -8.63
N PHE A 135 -20.39 -8.68 -8.25
CA PHE A 135 -21.67 -8.78 -7.54
C PHE A 135 -21.64 -8.05 -6.18
N LEU A 136 -20.65 -8.34 -5.33
CA LEU A 136 -20.54 -7.74 -4.00
C LEU A 136 -20.36 -6.23 -4.08
N ILE A 137 -19.52 -5.74 -4.99
CA ILE A 137 -19.33 -4.30 -5.22
C ILE A 137 -20.63 -3.66 -5.75
N GLY A 138 -21.36 -4.37 -6.61
CA GLY A 138 -22.63 -3.90 -7.16
C GLY A 138 -23.70 -3.61 -6.10
N LEU A 139 -23.59 -4.19 -4.91
CA LEU A 139 -24.52 -3.97 -3.80
C LEU A 139 -24.15 -2.78 -2.91
N LEU A 140 -22.97 -2.17 -3.09
CA LEU A 140 -22.51 -1.01 -2.29
C LEU A 140 -23.38 0.25 -2.44
N ALA A 141 -24.27 0.28 -3.43
CA ALA A 141 -25.28 1.34 -3.54
C ALA A 141 -26.30 1.30 -2.38
N VAL A 142 -26.45 0.17 -1.69
CA VAL A 142 -27.29 0.00 -0.50
C VAL A 142 -26.44 0.33 0.73
N GLU A 143 -26.78 1.43 1.41
CA GLU A 143 -25.95 1.98 2.50
C GLU A 143 -25.80 1.01 3.68
N GLU A 144 -26.88 0.34 4.09
CA GLU A 144 -26.81 -0.61 5.21
C GLU A 144 -25.94 -1.83 4.87
N PHE A 145 -25.95 -2.26 3.61
CA PHE A 145 -25.07 -3.33 3.14
C PHE A 145 -23.61 -2.88 3.10
N LYS A 146 -23.35 -1.66 2.62
CA LYS A 146 -22.01 -1.09 2.58
C LYS A 146 -21.38 -1.06 3.96
N GLU A 147 -22.13 -0.65 4.99
CA GLU A 147 -21.67 -0.62 6.37
C GLU A 147 -21.28 -2.01 6.89
N GLU A 148 -22.15 -3.01 6.72
CA GLU A 148 -21.88 -4.38 7.14
C GLU A 148 -20.75 -5.02 6.32
N PHE A 149 -20.62 -4.68 5.03
CA PHE A 149 -19.52 -5.15 4.19
C PHE A 149 -18.19 -4.59 4.70
N ILE A 150 -18.10 -3.31 5.04
CA ILE A 150 -16.87 -2.75 5.63
C ILE A 150 -16.47 -3.52 6.89
N GLN A 151 -17.41 -3.76 7.81
CA GLN A 151 -17.12 -4.49 9.04
C GLN A 151 -16.67 -5.92 8.77
N SER A 152 -17.38 -6.63 7.89
CA SER A 152 -17.05 -8.01 7.54
C SER A 152 -15.73 -8.14 6.79
N TYR A 153 -15.45 -7.23 5.85
CA TYR A 153 -14.18 -7.16 5.13
C TYR A 153 -13.01 -6.95 6.10
N LEU A 154 -13.17 -6.06 7.09
CA LEU A 154 -12.17 -5.81 8.13
C LEU A 154 -12.01 -6.98 9.10
N ASN A 155 -13.07 -7.72 9.42
CA ASN A 155 -12.99 -8.98 10.17
C ASN A 155 -12.13 -10.02 9.43
N HIS A 156 -12.09 -9.95 8.10
CA HIS A 156 -11.36 -10.88 7.25
C HIS A 156 -10.00 -10.36 6.76
N TYR A 157 -9.62 -9.12 7.06
CA TYR A 157 -8.44 -8.49 6.46
C TYR A 157 -7.14 -9.28 6.65
N THR A 158 -6.93 -9.88 7.84
CA THR A 158 -5.76 -10.74 8.10
C THR A 158 -5.76 -12.01 7.24
N ARG A 159 -6.94 -12.56 6.95
CA ARG A 159 -7.11 -13.70 6.03
C ARG A 159 -6.86 -13.27 4.59
N ILE A 160 -7.35 -12.10 4.17
CA ILE A 160 -7.04 -11.50 2.87
C ILE A 160 -5.53 -11.39 2.71
N ALA A 161 -4.85 -10.77 3.68
CA ALA A 161 -3.40 -10.59 3.64
C ALA A 161 -2.64 -11.92 3.53
N SER A 162 -3.08 -12.92 4.29
CA SER A 162 -2.51 -14.27 4.26
C SER A 162 -2.74 -14.97 2.92
N THR A 163 -3.95 -14.86 2.34
CA THR A 163 -4.26 -15.39 1.01
C THR A 163 -3.40 -14.76 -0.07
N VAL A 164 -3.17 -13.44 -0.03
CA VAL A 164 -2.28 -12.76 -0.98
C VAL A 164 -0.86 -13.30 -0.88
N LEU A 165 -0.32 -13.38 0.35
CA LEU A 165 1.04 -13.87 0.62
C LEU A 165 1.24 -15.35 0.24
N LEU A 166 0.24 -16.20 0.45
CA LEU A 166 0.30 -17.63 0.13
C LEU A 166 0.15 -17.87 -1.38
N SER A 167 -0.81 -17.19 -2.02
CA SER A 167 -1.08 -17.37 -3.45
C SER A 167 0.11 -16.93 -4.30
N ALA A 168 0.81 -15.87 -3.92
CA ALA A 168 2.01 -15.42 -4.62
C ALA A 168 3.19 -16.40 -4.53
N ARG A 169 3.21 -17.33 -3.56
CA ARG A 169 4.24 -18.37 -3.43
C ARG A 169 3.87 -19.68 -4.11
N ALA A 170 2.59 -19.87 -4.43
CA ALA A 170 2.16 -21.03 -5.19
C ALA A 170 2.73 -20.92 -6.62
N ARG A 171 2.93 -22.06 -7.30
CA ARG A 171 3.40 -22.12 -8.70
C ARG A 171 2.28 -21.71 -9.67
N ILE A 172 1.64 -20.59 -9.39
CA ILE A 172 0.56 -20.01 -10.18
C ILE A 172 1.16 -18.97 -11.11
N SER A 173 0.57 -18.78 -12.28
CA SER A 173 0.95 -17.72 -13.21
C SER A 173 1.01 -16.34 -12.51
N PRO A 174 2.07 -15.53 -12.72
CA PRO A 174 2.15 -14.17 -12.21
C PRO A 174 0.95 -13.30 -12.58
N GLU A 175 0.37 -13.52 -13.76
CA GLU A 175 -0.81 -12.79 -14.25
C GLU A 175 -2.01 -12.98 -13.33
N TRP A 176 -2.21 -14.20 -12.83
CA TRP A 176 -3.31 -14.51 -11.95
C TRP A 176 -3.14 -13.83 -10.58
N SER A 177 -1.91 -13.75 -10.05
CA SER A 177 -1.61 -13.01 -8.82
C SER A 177 -1.93 -11.52 -8.98
N LEU A 178 -1.57 -10.94 -10.13
CA LEU A 178 -1.89 -9.55 -10.46
C LEU A 178 -3.40 -9.30 -10.55
N GLN A 179 -4.15 -10.17 -11.22
CA GLN A 179 -5.61 -10.06 -11.32
C GLN A 179 -6.28 -10.14 -9.95
N MET A 180 -5.85 -11.07 -9.08
CA MET A 180 -6.34 -11.14 -7.69
C MET A 180 -6.05 -9.83 -6.94
N ASN A 181 -4.82 -9.32 -7.00
CA ASN A 181 -4.45 -8.07 -6.33
C ASN A 181 -5.31 -6.89 -6.82
N ASN A 182 -5.54 -6.79 -8.13
CA ASN A 182 -6.39 -5.74 -8.72
C ASN A 182 -7.84 -5.83 -8.22
N ARG A 183 -8.39 -7.03 -8.08
CA ARG A 183 -9.76 -7.22 -7.57
C ARG A 183 -9.87 -6.86 -6.08
N ILE A 184 -8.85 -7.16 -5.28
CA ILE A 184 -8.79 -6.75 -3.87
C ILE A 184 -8.78 -5.21 -3.77
N VAL A 185 -7.91 -4.55 -4.55
CA VAL A 185 -7.84 -3.09 -4.65
C VAL A 185 -9.18 -2.51 -5.10
N HIS A 186 -9.82 -3.13 -6.09
CA HIS A 186 -11.11 -2.65 -6.59
C HIS A 186 -12.19 -2.68 -5.51
N ILE A 187 -12.22 -3.69 -4.64
CA ILE A 187 -13.12 -3.69 -3.47
C ILE A 187 -12.71 -2.56 -2.52
N SER A 188 -11.46 -2.54 -2.08
CA SER A 188 -11.04 -1.69 -0.98
C SER A 188 -11.08 -0.19 -1.30
N VAL A 189 -10.84 0.21 -2.55
CA VAL A 189 -11.03 1.60 -3.01
C VAL A 189 -12.49 2.05 -2.85
N GLN A 190 -13.46 1.17 -3.10
CA GLN A 190 -14.88 1.49 -2.91
C GLN A 190 -15.25 1.61 -1.43
N LEU A 191 -14.53 0.91 -0.54
CA LEU A 191 -14.76 0.93 0.89
C LEU A 191 -14.04 2.08 1.61
N PHE A 192 -12.83 2.46 1.18
CA PHE A 192 -11.93 3.36 1.91
C PHE A 192 -11.69 4.73 1.23
N SER A 193 -12.29 5.00 0.07
CA SER A 193 -12.14 6.29 -0.61
C SER A 193 -12.80 7.46 0.14
N GLY A 194 -13.90 7.21 0.86
CA GLY A 194 -14.61 8.25 1.62
C GLY A 194 -13.98 8.53 2.98
N GLU A 195 -13.72 9.80 3.29
CA GLU A 195 -13.04 10.23 4.53
C GLU A 195 -13.76 9.76 5.80
N GLU A 196 -15.10 9.90 5.88
CA GLU A 196 -15.86 9.55 7.08
C GLU A 196 -15.71 8.06 7.44
N LEU A 197 -15.87 7.19 6.44
CA LEU A 197 -15.74 5.75 6.61
C LEU A 197 -14.29 5.37 6.92
N ALA A 198 -13.33 5.92 6.17
CA ALA A 198 -11.91 5.70 6.41
C ALA A 198 -11.51 6.09 7.85
N LEU A 199 -11.99 7.23 8.35
CA LEU A 199 -11.75 7.69 9.72
C LEU A 199 -12.34 6.73 10.76
N ARG A 200 -13.55 6.21 10.51
CA ARG A 200 -14.21 5.22 11.38
C ARG A 200 -13.39 3.93 11.46
N VAL A 201 -12.91 3.44 10.33
CA VAL A 201 -12.08 2.23 10.22
C VAL A 201 -10.75 2.38 10.95
N ILE A 202 -10.11 3.55 10.84
CA ILE A 202 -8.90 3.87 11.59
C ILE A 202 -9.16 3.83 13.10
N LYS A 203 -10.20 4.53 13.58
CA LYS A 203 -10.49 4.67 15.02
C LYS A 203 -10.99 3.39 15.68
N GLN A 204 -11.78 2.58 14.97
CA GLN A 204 -12.41 1.39 15.54
C GLN A 204 -11.59 0.12 15.37
N ARG A 205 -10.79 0.04 14.30
CA ARG A 205 -10.16 -1.22 13.86
C ARG A 205 -8.65 -1.10 13.68
N ASN A 206 -8.06 0.08 13.89
CA ASN A 206 -6.62 0.32 13.77
C ASN A 206 -6.04 -0.21 12.45
N LEU A 207 -6.78 -0.05 11.33
CA LEU A 207 -6.40 -0.62 10.03
C LEU A 207 -4.98 -0.23 9.61
N HIS A 208 -4.55 1.00 9.89
CA HIS A 208 -3.21 1.50 9.59
C HIS A 208 -2.09 0.63 10.20
N HIS A 209 -2.24 0.18 11.46
CA HIS A 209 -1.30 -0.73 12.10
C HIS A 209 -1.25 -2.08 11.39
N LEU A 210 -2.43 -2.61 11.00
CA LEU A 210 -2.52 -3.87 10.27
C LEU A 210 -1.85 -3.78 8.90
N LEU A 211 -2.06 -2.69 8.16
CA LEU A 211 -1.44 -2.45 6.86
C LEU A 211 0.09 -2.39 6.94
N VAL A 212 0.61 -1.61 7.88
CA VAL A 212 2.06 -1.49 8.11
C VAL A 212 2.65 -2.84 8.55
N HIS A 213 1.95 -3.58 9.40
CA HIS A 213 2.35 -4.93 9.82
C HIS A 213 2.38 -5.92 8.65
N CYS A 214 1.35 -5.94 7.78
CA CYS A 214 1.31 -6.77 6.58
C CYS A 214 2.49 -6.46 5.64
N LEU A 215 2.77 -5.19 5.40
CA LEU A 215 3.92 -4.76 4.59
C LEU A 215 5.24 -5.16 5.25
N LEU A 216 5.44 -4.91 6.54
CA LEU A 216 6.65 -5.31 7.27
C LEU A 216 6.88 -6.82 7.21
N ASN A 217 5.82 -7.62 7.32
CA ASN A 217 5.91 -9.08 7.21
C ASN A 217 6.33 -9.51 5.81
N MET A 218 5.74 -8.91 4.76
CA MET A 218 6.16 -9.15 3.38
C MET A 218 7.63 -8.81 3.18
N LEU A 219 8.04 -7.60 3.58
CA LEU A 219 9.41 -7.11 3.45
C LEU A 219 10.40 -8.01 4.20
N THR A 220 10.04 -8.49 5.39
CA THR A 220 10.88 -9.41 6.18
C THR A 220 11.18 -10.71 5.43
N CYS A 221 10.21 -11.24 4.69
CA CYS A 221 10.39 -12.45 3.88
C CYS A 221 11.30 -12.24 2.65
N CYS A 222 11.60 -11.01 2.27
CA CYS A 222 12.39 -10.67 1.09
C CYS A 222 13.79 -10.15 1.42
N ARG A 223 14.24 -10.27 2.68
CA ARG A 223 15.54 -9.73 3.11
C ARG A 223 16.71 -10.64 2.71
N THR A 224 17.80 -10.02 2.25
CA THR A 224 19.10 -10.64 1.94
C THR A 224 20.25 -9.87 2.62
N ARG A 225 21.45 -10.45 2.74
CA ARG A 225 22.60 -9.82 3.38
C ARG A 225 23.15 -8.66 2.53
N LEU A 226 23.48 -7.55 3.19
CA LEU A 226 24.05 -6.32 2.60
C LEU A 226 25.54 -6.16 2.86
N ASP A 227 26.00 -6.44 4.08
CA ASP A 227 27.32 -6.04 4.54
C ASP A 227 28.05 -7.05 5.45
N ASP A 228 29.26 -6.68 5.86
CA ASP A 228 30.18 -7.42 6.73
C ASP A 228 29.66 -7.63 8.15
N ARG A 229 28.71 -6.80 8.59
CA ARG A 229 28.01 -6.93 9.87
C ARG A 229 26.71 -7.74 9.76
N SER A 230 26.48 -8.39 8.62
CA SER A 230 25.25 -9.13 8.34
C SER A 230 23.99 -8.26 8.45
N ASN A 231 24.08 -6.95 8.18
CA ASN A 231 22.88 -6.14 7.98
C ASN A 231 22.13 -6.69 6.76
N MET A 232 20.81 -6.59 6.81
CA MET A 232 19.94 -7.19 5.80
C MET A 232 19.15 -6.11 5.07
N VAL A 233 19.13 -6.17 3.74
CA VAL A 233 18.37 -5.31 2.80
C VAL A 233 17.35 -6.11 2.03
N LEU A 234 16.43 -5.43 1.34
CA LEU A 234 15.49 -6.11 0.47
C LEU A 234 16.14 -6.58 -0.84
N SER A 235 15.97 -7.86 -1.12
CA SER A 235 16.12 -8.42 -2.45
C SER A 235 14.82 -8.24 -3.22
N CYS A 236 14.84 -7.41 -4.26
CA CYS A 236 13.69 -7.20 -5.15
C CYS A 236 13.50 -8.34 -6.16
N ASP A 237 14.26 -9.43 -6.01
CA ASP A 237 14.15 -10.65 -6.80
C ASP A 237 13.24 -11.69 -6.13
N GLY A 238 12.79 -11.43 -4.91
CA GLY A 238 11.86 -12.32 -4.20
C GLY A 238 10.50 -12.39 -4.88
N ILE A 239 9.92 -13.58 -4.94
CA ILE A 239 8.64 -13.85 -5.62
C ILE A 239 7.49 -12.94 -5.17
N LEU A 240 7.45 -12.54 -3.89
CA LEU A 240 6.41 -11.65 -3.37
C LEU A 240 6.49 -10.25 -4.00
N ILE A 241 7.71 -9.76 -4.23
CA ILE A 241 7.95 -8.45 -4.84
C ILE A 241 7.69 -8.53 -6.35
N GLN A 242 8.17 -9.58 -7.01
CA GLN A 242 7.91 -9.80 -8.45
C GLN A 242 6.42 -9.91 -8.77
N ASN A 243 5.62 -10.49 -7.86
CA ASN A 243 4.17 -10.63 -8.01
C ASN A 243 3.36 -9.45 -7.43
N ASN A 244 3.99 -8.31 -7.13
CA ASN A 244 3.33 -7.09 -6.63
C ASN A 244 2.42 -7.31 -5.40
N VAL A 245 2.80 -8.20 -4.48
CA VAL A 245 2.00 -8.54 -3.28
C VAL A 245 1.72 -7.35 -2.37
N PHE A 246 2.58 -6.34 -2.40
CA PHE A 246 2.40 -5.11 -1.63
C PHE A 246 1.21 -4.27 -2.12
N TRP A 247 0.78 -4.43 -3.37
CA TRP A 247 -0.13 -3.51 -4.05
C TRP A 247 -1.46 -3.27 -3.31
N PRO A 248 -2.19 -4.30 -2.83
CA PRO A 248 -3.42 -4.08 -2.09
C PRO A 248 -3.22 -3.26 -0.81
N PHE A 249 -2.19 -3.56 -0.03
CA PHE A 249 -1.93 -2.87 1.23
C PHE A 249 -1.49 -1.42 1.02
N VAL A 250 -0.71 -1.17 -0.03
CA VAL A 250 -0.23 0.16 -0.39
C VAL A 250 -1.36 1.02 -0.94
N SER A 251 -2.24 0.44 -1.76
CA SER A 251 -3.44 1.13 -2.24
C SER A 251 -4.34 1.55 -1.08
N ASP A 252 -4.58 0.65 -0.12
CA ASP A 252 -5.38 0.96 1.06
C ASP A 252 -4.74 2.07 1.89
N LEU A 253 -3.43 1.96 2.16
CA LEU A 253 -2.70 2.98 2.90
C LEU A 253 -2.73 4.33 2.18
N SER A 254 -2.56 4.35 0.86
CA SER A 254 -2.58 5.56 0.03
C SER A 254 -3.94 6.27 0.11
N ASN A 255 -5.04 5.52 0.04
CA ASN A 255 -6.39 6.07 0.23
C ASN A 255 -6.56 6.68 1.63
N LEU A 256 -6.07 6.01 2.67
CA LEU A 256 -6.15 6.50 4.05
C LEU A 256 -5.35 7.80 4.25
N VAL A 257 -4.08 7.83 3.82
CA VAL A 257 -3.22 9.01 4.00
C VAL A 257 -3.57 10.17 3.05
N SER A 258 -4.50 9.96 2.11
CA SER A 258 -5.01 11.02 1.25
C SER A 258 -5.92 12.01 2.01
N HIS A 259 -6.37 11.66 3.21
CA HIS A 259 -7.25 12.47 4.04
C HIS A 259 -6.49 13.10 5.21
N LYS A 260 -6.64 14.41 5.42
CA LYS A 260 -5.91 15.13 6.48
C LYS A 260 -6.25 14.58 7.87
N SER A 261 -7.53 14.36 8.16
CA SER A 261 -8.00 13.90 9.47
C SER A 261 -7.37 12.57 9.89
N ILE A 262 -7.00 11.73 8.93
CA ILE A 262 -6.32 10.46 9.16
C ILE A 262 -4.83 10.68 9.37
N VAL A 263 -4.18 11.51 8.55
CA VAL A 263 -2.75 11.84 8.71
C VAL A 263 -2.46 12.44 10.09
N ASP A 264 -3.35 13.30 10.59
CA ASP A 264 -3.21 13.90 11.92
C ASP A 264 -3.15 12.81 13.00
N ILE A 265 -4.06 11.83 12.95
CA ILE A 265 -4.08 10.68 13.88
C ILE A 265 -2.78 9.86 13.77
N LEU A 266 -2.35 9.56 12.54
CA LEU A 266 -1.17 8.73 12.28
C LEU A 266 0.12 9.39 12.78
N VAL A 267 0.25 10.71 12.61
CA VAL A 267 1.44 11.47 13.01
C VAL A 267 1.46 11.72 14.52
N GLU A 268 0.31 11.76 15.18
CA GLU A 268 0.22 11.84 16.65
C GLU A 268 0.48 10.48 17.33
N ASP A 269 0.30 9.37 16.62
CA ASP A 269 0.58 8.01 17.11
C ASP A 269 2.07 7.65 16.97
N ALA A 270 2.78 7.64 18.11
CA ALA A 270 4.19 7.29 18.17
C ALA A 270 4.47 5.83 17.76
N ASP A 271 3.57 4.89 18.07
CA ASP A 271 3.73 3.48 17.71
C ASP A 271 3.61 3.30 16.20
N PHE A 272 2.66 4.01 15.58
CA PHE A 272 2.54 4.04 14.13
C PHE A 272 3.80 4.64 13.49
N LEU A 273 4.26 5.80 13.94
CA LEU A 273 5.46 6.44 13.39
C LEU A 273 6.71 5.55 13.51
N ASN A 274 6.85 4.82 14.63
CA ASN A 274 7.93 3.86 14.82
C ASN A 274 7.84 2.69 13.83
N ALA A 275 6.65 2.10 13.67
CA ALA A 275 6.43 1.00 12.73
C ALA A 275 6.60 1.45 11.26
N TRP A 276 6.06 2.62 10.92
CA TRP A 276 6.14 3.23 9.60
C TRP A 276 7.58 3.57 9.21
N THR A 277 8.32 4.30 10.05
CA THR A 277 9.71 4.64 9.74
C THR A 277 10.61 3.40 9.70
N LYS A 278 10.29 2.35 10.49
CA LYS A 278 10.94 1.03 10.37
C LYS A 278 10.67 0.35 9.03
N LEU A 279 9.45 0.44 8.50
CA LEU A 279 9.10 -0.05 7.16
C LEU A 279 9.92 0.68 6.10
N ILE A 280 9.94 2.01 6.12
CA ILE A 280 10.76 2.83 5.21
C ILE A 280 12.25 2.48 5.35
N ARG A 281 12.74 2.24 6.58
CA ARG A 281 14.12 1.79 6.84
C ARG A 281 14.43 0.45 6.17
N TYR A 282 13.50 -0.50 6.10
CA TYR A 282 13.75 -1.79 5.45
C TYR A 282 14.04 -1.64 3.95
N MET A 283 13.47 -0.61 3.32
CA MET A 283 13.69 -0.29 1.91
C MET A 283 14.98 0.48 1.64
N GLN A 284 15.69 0.92 2.68
CA GLN A 284 17.00 1.54 2.53
C GLN A 284 17.99 0.55 1.91
N PHE A 285 18.71 0.99 0.89
CA PHE A 285 19.73 0.21 0.19
C PHE A 285 19.19 -1.05 -0.50
N MET A 286 17.90 -1.10 -0.84
CA MET A 286 17.38 -2.20 -1.65
C MET A 286 18.03 -2.22 -3.04
N ASN A 287 18.09 -3.41 -3.63
CA ASN A 287 18.63 -3.64 -4.99
C ASN A 287 20.04 -3.06 -5.22
N CYS A 288 20.99 -3.34 -4.31
CA CYS A 288 22.39 -2.94 -4.46
C CYS A 288 23.06 -3.59 -5.69
N PHE A 289 23.72 -2.77 -6.50
CA PHE A 289 24.63 -3.19 -7.55
C PHE A 289 26.06 -3.31 -7.02
N THR A 290 26.73 -4.40 -7.40
CA THR A 290 28.18 -4.54 -7.26
C THR A 290 28.82 -4.42 -8.63
N MET A 291 29.86 -3.60 -8.75
CA MET A 291 30.57 -3.41 -10.02
C MET A 291 31.12 -4.74 -10.55
N LYS A 292 30.83 -5.06 -11.81
CA LYS A 292 31.25 -6.33 -12.43
C LYS A 292 32.57 -6.18 -13.16
N GLU A 293 33.54 -7.00 -12.75
CA GLU A 293 34.79 -7.24 -13.47
C GLU A 293 34.66 -8.50 -14.37
N GLY A 294 35.53 -8.64 -15.37
CA GLY A 294 35.44 -9.72 -16.37
C GLY A 294 34.30 -9.58 -17.40
N ASN A 295 33.45 -10.60 -17.49
CA ASN A 295 32.43 -10.69 -18.53
C ASN A 295 31.22 -9.81 -18.25
N HIS A 296 30.52 -9.42 -19.31
CA HIS A 296 29.24 -8.72 -19.24
C HIS A 296 28.13 -9.65 -18.70
N ILE A 297 27.11 -9.09 -18.04
CA ILE A 297 25.92 -9.85 -17.62
C ILE A 297 25.08 -10.19 -18.85
N GLU A 298 24.89 -11.48 -19.14
CA GLU A 298 24.11 -11.93 -20.31
C GLU A 298 22.59 -11.91 -20.07
N TYR A 299 22.15 -12.14 -18.83
CA TYR A 299 20.73 -12.21 -18.45
C TYR A 299 20.43 -11.26 -17.30
N GLU A 300 19.52 -10.33 -17.54
CA GLU A 300 19.09 -9.31 -16.57
C GLU A 300 17.68 -9.60 -16.06
N THR A 301 17.45 -9.34 -14.77
CA THR A 301 16.13 -9.44 -14.15
C THR A 301 15.47 -8.07 -14.07
N MET A 302 14.14 -8.04 -13.93
CA MET A 302 13.36 -6.81 -13.73
C MET A 302 13.45 -6.25 -12.29
N THR A 303 14.44 -6.70 -11.50
CA THR A 303 14.64 -6.30 -10.10
C THR A 303 14.76 -4.80 -9.90
N PHE A 304 15.40 -4.11 -10.84
CA PHE A 304 15.51 -2.65 -10.82
C PHE A 304 14.15 -1.95 -10.94
N TYR A 305 13.26 -2.49 -11.78
CA TYR A 305 11.92 -1.94 -11.97
C TYR A 305 11.08 -2.15 -10.72
N HIS A 306 11.10 -3.35 -10.14
CA HIS A 306 10.37 -3.62 -8.89
C HIS A 306 10.87 -2.74 -7.73
N ALA A 307 12.19 -2.55 -7.59
CA ALA A 307 12.75 -1.68 -6.56
C ALA A 307 12.29 -0.23 -6.75
N PHE A 308 12.34 0.27 -7.99
CA PHE A 308 11.85 1.61 -8.32
C PHE A 308 10.36 1.78 -8.01
N THR A 309 9.51 0.87 -8.50
CA THR A 309 8.06 0.89 -8.25
C THR A 309 7.76 0.85 -6.75
N MET A 310 8.45 0.00 -5.99
CA MET A 310 8.25 -0.04 -4.53
C MET A 310 8.59 1.29 -3.87
N GLU A 311 9.72 1.93 -4.19
CA GLU A 311 10.05 3.23 -3.60
C GLU A 311 9.03 4.30 -3.95
N VAL A 312 8.59 4.36 -5.22
CA VAL A 312 7.59 5.34 -5.66
C VAL A 312 6.26 5.14 -4.92
N GLU A 313 5.76 3.92 -4.90
CA GLU A 313 4.39 3.62 -4.46
C GLU A 313 4.28 3.54 -2.94
N ILE A 314 5.26 2.93 -2.26
CA ILE A 314 5.25 2.79 -0.81
C ILE A 314 5.76 4.06 -0.15
N SER A 315 6.92 4.56 -0.60
CA SER A 315 7.65 5.62 0.08
C SER A 315 7.23 6.99 -0.43
N SER A 316 7.48 7.30 -1.70
CA SER A 316 7.35 8.65 -2.25
C SER A 316 5.90 9.13 -2.25
N ALA A 317 4.95 8.32 -2.70
CA ALA A 317 3.54 8.69 -2.70
C ALA A 317 3.03 9.03 -1.29
N THR A 318 3.37 8.20 -0.31
CA THR A 318 3.01 8.44 1.10
C THR A 318 3.73 9.67 1.67
N MET A 319 5.02 9.85 1.36
CA MET A 319 5.80 11.03 1.75
C MET A 319 5.13 12.32 1.28
N TRP A 320 4.68 12.37 0.03
CA TRP A 320 4.04 13.55 -0.53
C TRP A 320 2.64 13.80 0.03
N ASN A 321 1.90 12.76 0.38
CA ASN A 321 0.64 12.91 1.12
C ASN A 321 0.90 13.55 2.49
N PHE A 322 1.83 13.00 3.28
CA PHE A 322 2.19 13.60 4.58
C PHE A 322 2.71 15.03 4.44
N TRP A 323 3.59 15.29 3.46
CA TRP A 323 4.10 16.63 3.19
C TRP A 323 2.97 17.60 2.85
N ARG A 324 2.04 17.20 1.98
CA ARG A 324 0.88 18.00 1.56
C ARG A 324 0.03 18.42 2.74
N HIS A 325 -0.19 17.52 3.69
CA HIS A 325 -0.99 17.78 4.88
C HIS A 325 -0.21 18.58 5.92
N CYS A 326 1.10 18.39 6.05
CA CYS A 326 1.95 19.06 7.04
C CYS A 326 2.49 20.43 6.62
N ARG A 327 2.18 20.93 5.41
CA ARG A 327 2.77 22.18 4.88
C ARG A 327 2.09 23.47 5.34
N LEU A 328 0.90 23.40 5.91
CA LEU A 328 0.20 24.61 6.37
C LEU A 328 0.86 25.14 7.65
N PRO A 329 0.91 26.46 7.89
CA PRO A 329 1.56 27.01 9.08
C PRO A 329 1.04 26.48 10.43
N SER A 330 -0.23 26.04 10.48
CA SER A 330 -0.84 25.39 11.66
C SER A 330 -0.23 24.03 11.99
N GLU A 331 0.36 23.36 11.01
CA GLU A 331 0.77 21.95 11.06
C GLU A 331 2.24 21.79 11.46
N ARG A 332 2.82 22.84 12.07
CA ARG A 332 4.21 22.82 12.55
C ARG A 332 4.47 21.66 13.49
N THR A 333 3.53 21.37 14.40
CA THR A 333 3.66 20.29 15.37
C THR A 333 3.71 18.92 14.70
N HIS A 334 2.75 18.62 13.81
CA HIS A 334 2.71 17.36 13.06
C HIS A 334 3.95 17.19 12.18
N CYS A 335 4.36 18.25 11.46
CA CYS A 335 5.60 18.23 10.68
C CYS A 335 6.80 17.83 11.54
N LEU A 336 6.93 18.42 12.74
CA LEU A 336 8.04 18.12 13.65
C LEU A 336 7.97 16.72 14.25
N LEU A 337 6.80 16.19 14.58
CA LEU A 337 6.63 14.81 15.06
C LEU A 337 7.14 13.81 14.01
N TYR A 338 6.68 13.95 12.77
CA TYR A 338 7.14 13.10 11.67
C TYR A 338 8.64 13.25 11.40
N THR A 339 9.15 14.49 11.38
CA THR A 339 10.58 14.78 11.17
C THR A 339 11.45 14.09 12.22
N LYS A 340 11.06 14.18 13.50
CA LYS A 340 11.74 13.56 14.63
C LYS A 340 11.75 12.04 14.55
N ALA A 341 10.63 11.43 14.18
CA ALA A 341 10.56 9.98 13.98
C ALA A 341 11.52 9.51 12.88
N CYS A 342 11.53 10.20 11.72
CA CYS A 342 12.46 9.89 10.64
C CYS A 342 13.93 10.07 11.07
N LEU A 343 14.26 11.15 11.78
CA LEU A 343 15.61 11.42 12.28
C LEU A 343 16.08 10.39 13.31
N SER A 344 15.20 9.98 14.22
CA SER A 344 15.48 8.92 15.20
C SER A 344 15.84 7.62 14.49
N THR A 345 14.99 7.18 13.56
CA THR A 345 15.20 5.94 12.81
C THR A 345 16.44 6.00 11.91
N LEU A 346 16.75 7.17 11.34
CA LEU A 346 17.98 7.37 10.56
C LEU A 346 19.22 7.32 11.45
N ALA A 347 19.20 7.96 12.62
CA ALA A 347 20.32 7.91 13.57
C ALA A 347 20.60 6.48 14.02
N ASP A 348 19.56 5.67 14.27
CA ASP A 348 19.69 4.26 14.63
C ASP A 348 20.22 3.41 13.47
N LEU A 349 19.74 3.63 12.25
CA LEU A 349 20.28 2.99 11.05
C LEU A 349 21.77 3.29 10.89
N LEU A 350 22.16 4.56 10.91
CA LEU A 350 23.54 4.98 10.72
C LEU A 350 24.46 4.58 11.88
N ASN A 351 23.93 4.35 13.09
CA ASN A 351 24.74 3.80 14.18
C ASN A 351 25.03 2.31 13.97
N GLY A 352 24.05 1.53 13.49
CA GLY A 352 24.14 0.07 13.34
C GLY A 352 24.78 -0.42 12.04
N LEU A 353 24.76 0.39 10.99
CA LEU A 353 25.21 -0.03 9.65
C LEU A 353 26.71 -0.42 9.65
N GLY A 354 27.10 -1.45 8.91
CA GLY A 354 28.49 -1.84 8.66
C GLY A 354 29.14 -1.06 7.53
N ARG A 355 30.24 -1.56 6.98
CA ARG A 355 30.76 -1.05 5.70
C ARG A 355 29.99 -1.75 4.59
N LEU A 356 29.51 -1.04 3.58
CA LEU A 356 28.91 -1.69 2.41
C LEU A 356 29.99 -2.44 1.62
N ILE A 357 30.26 -3.70 1.98
CA ILE A 357 31.29 -4.55 1.37
C ILE A 357 30.63 -5.48 0.36
N SER A 358 31.26 -5.66 -0.80
CA SER A 358 30.91 -6.75 -1.72
C SER A 358 31.36 -8.09 -1.10
N PRO A 359 30.46 -9.05 -0.83
CA PRO A 359 30.82 -10.31 -0.17
C PRO A 359 31.77 -11.19 -0.99
N THR A 360 32.10 -10.81 -2.23
CA THR A 360 32.81 -11.67 -3.19
C THR A 360 34.23 -11.22 -3.53
N VAL A 361 34.76 -10.12 -2.97
CA VAL A 361 36.07 -9.58 -3.41
C VAL A 361 37.09 -9.48 -2.27
N PRO A 362 38.30 -10.04 -2.41
CA PRO A 362 39.38 -9.91 -1.43
C PRO A 362 39.81 -8.45 -1.19
N GLU A 363 40.17 -8.12 0.05
CA GLU A 363 40.55 -6.76 0.53
C GLU A 363 41.80 -6.13 -0.11
N THR A 364 42.44 -6.81 -1.07
CA THR A 364 43.75 -6.42 -1.61
C THR A 364 43.70 -5.35 -2.70
N ARG A 365 42.50 -4.94 -3.17
CA ARG A 365 42.32 -3.84 -4.12
C ARG A 365 41.26 -2.84 -3.61
N PRO A 366 41.44 -1.52 -3.83
CA PRO A 366 40.38 -0.56 -3.60
C PRO A 366 39.21 -0.88 -4.54
N THR A 367 38.16 -1.48 -3.98
CA THR A 367 36.95 -1.84 -4.73
C THR A 367 35.91 -0.76 -4.56
N ARG A 368 35.19 -0.45 -5.64
CA ARG A 368 34.06 0.46 -5.58
C ARG A 368 32.99 -0.14 -4.66
N SER A 369 32.55 0.61 -3.65
CA SER A 369 31.47 0.15 -2.75
C SER A 369 30.19 -0.15 -3.53
N ALA A 370 29.34 -1.01 -2.97
CA ALA A 370 28.04 -1.29 -3.56
C ALA A 370 27.23 0.00 -3.79
N LEU A 371 26.53 0.04 -4.92
CA LEU A 371 25.70 1.15 -5.36
C LEU A 371 24.23 0.77 -5.26
N SER A 372 23.49 1.36 -4.32
CA SER A 372 22.02 1.35 -4.35
C SER A 372 21.53 2.76 -4.62
N LEU A 373 20.54 2.90 -5.48
CA LEU A 373 19.89 4.17 -5.80
C LEU A 373 18.67 4.46 -4.91
N HIS A 374 18.41 3.57 -3.94
CA HIS A 374 17.22 3.60 -3.11
C HIS A 374 17.54 4.03 -1.68
N LEU A 375 17.27 5.30 -1.36
CA LEU A 375 17.48 5.89 -0.03
C LEU A 375 16.20 6.46 0.61
N PRO A 376 15.09 5.68 0.66
CA PRO A 376 13.78 6.21 1.04
C PRO A 376 13.76 6.90 2.42
N LEU A 377 14.35 6.31 3.47
CA LEU A 377 14.36 6.94 4.80
C LEU A 377 15.18 8.24 4.82
N MET A 378 16.33 8.27 4.14
CA MET A 378 17.12 9.49 4.01
C MET A 378 16.36 10.58 3.25
N ARG A 379 15.63 10.22 2.20
CA ARG A 379 14.80 11.16 1.41
C ARG A 379 13.62 11.69 2.22
N HIS A 380 13.00 10.88 3.06
CA HIS A 380 12.00 11.33 4.03
C HIS A 380 12.60 12.35 5.01
N VAL A 381 13.79 12.08 5.56
CA VAL A 381 14.50 13.04 6.42
C VAL A 381 14.78 14.34 5.67
N SER A 382 15.29 14.28 4.45
CA SER A 382 15.59 15.45 3.62
C SER A 382 14.35 16.30 3.35
N CYS A 383 13.26 15.65 2.91
CA CYS A 383 11.99 16.29 2.59
C CYS A 383 11.41 17.04 3.80
N PHE A 384 11.48 16.43 4.99
CA PHE A 384 10.88 16.98 6.20
C PHE A 384 11.80 17.95 6.97
N ILE A 385 13.12 17.85 6.82
CA ILE A 385 14.03 18.94 7.18
C ILE A 385 13.76 20.16 6.31
N HIS A 386 13.65 19.98 4.98
CA HIS A 386 13.30 21.07 4.07
C HIS A 386 11.98 21.74 4.50
N LEU A 387 10.93 20.95 4.72
CA LEU A 387 9.63 21.48 5.13
C LEU A 387 9.71 22.21 6.48
N SER A 388 10.33 21.59 7.49
CA SER A 388 10.49 22.18 8.83
C SER A 388 11.22 23.52 8.80
N THR A 389 12.18 23.67 7.90
CA THR A 389 13.06 24.84 7.85
C THR A 389 12.49 25.96 6.99
N MET A 390 12.06 25.62 5.77
CA MET A 390 11.59 26.59 4.79
C MET A 390 10.18 27.07 5.07
N GLN A 391 9.30 26.17 5.55
CA GLN A 391 7.90 26.50 5.77
C GLN A 391 7.59 26.83 7.22
N HIS A 392 8.22 26.13 8.17
CA HIS A 392 7.94 26.27 9.60
C HIS A 392 8.98 27.09 10.38
N GLY A 393 10.01 27.61 9.69
CA GLY A 393 11.02 28.49 10.28
C GLY A 393 11.88 27.83 11.37
N VAL A 394 11.95 26.49 11.39
CA VAL A 394 12.71 25.76 12.40
C VAL A 394 14.18 25.72 12.01
N ASN A 395 15.07 26.01 12.96
CA ASN A 395 16.50 25.98 12.70
C ASN A 395 16.98 24.54 12.49
N VAL A 396 17.74 24.29 11.41
CA VAL A 396 18.27 22.95 11.10
C VAL A 396 19.10 22.37 12.25
N ARG A 397 19.91 23.20 12.93
CA ARG A 397 20.71 22.75 14.08
C ARG A 397 19.82 22.21 15.19
N GLN A 398 18.69 22.87 15.45
CA GLN A 398 17.72 22.42 16.45
C GLN A 398 17.09 21.08 16.08
N LEU A 399 16.83 20.83 14.79
CA LEU A 399 16.32 19.52 14.35
C LEU A 399 17.36 18.40 14.55
N LEU A 400 18.63 18.69 14.29
CA LEU A 400 19.68 17.66 14.28
C LEU A 400 20.36 17.44 15.65
N VAL A 401 20.15 18.33 16.61
CA VAL A 401 20.90 18.36 17.90
C VAL A 401 20.69 17.10 18.74
N ASP A 402 19.51 16.50 18.69
CA ASP A 402 19.19 15.31 19.49
C ASP A 402 19.54 13.99 18.79
N TYR A 403 19.89 14.04 17.48
CA TYR A 403 19.97 12.84 16.64
C TYR A 403 21.35 12.66 15.97
N LEU A 404 21.70 13.55 15.05
CA LEU A 404 22.89 13.38 14.19
C LEU A 404 24.10 14.18 14.70
N LEU A 405 23.89 15.37 15.25
CA LEU A 405 24.98 16.23 15.74
C LEU A 405 25.79 15.66 16.92
N PRO A 406 25.19 14.92 17.90
CA PRO A 406 25.95 14.36 19.02
C PRO A 406 27.05 13.38 18.58
N LYS A 407 26.92 12.81 17.38
CA LYS A 407 27.83 11.82 16.83
C LYS A 407 28.23 12.24 15.41
N PRO A 408 29.29 13.07 15.23
CA PRO A 408 29.71 13.57 13.91
C PRO A 408 29.93 12.49 12.85
N ARG A 409 30.31 11.27 13.28
CA ARG A 409 30.41 10.09 12.41
C ARG A 409 29.11 9.78 11.67
N LEU A 410 27.94 10.08 12.23
CA LEU A 410 26.64 9.81 11.59
C LEU A 410 26.40 10.76 10.43
N LEU A 411 26.69 12.06 10.59
CA LEU A 411 26.64 13.03 9.49
C LEU A 411 27.61 12.65 8.37
N ARG A 412 28.82 12.23 8.72
CA ARG A 412 29.79 11.71 7.74
C ARG A 412 29.24 10.51 6.98
N ARG A 413 28.67 9.52 7.67
CA ARG A 413 28.09 8.32 7.03
C ARG A 413 26.90 8.66 6.15
N PHE A 414 26.03 9.57 6.59
CA PHE A 414 24.92 10.06 5.77
C PHE A 414 25.45 10.67 4.47
N MET A 415 26.43 11.57 4.57
CA MET A 415 27.10 12.17 3.42
C MET A 415 27.77 11.12 2.52
N GLU A 416 28.46 10.13 3.08
CA GLU A 416 29.11 9.06 2.31
C GLU A 416 28.12 8.33 1.40
N HIS A 417 26.90 8.04 1.87
CA HIS A 417 25.88 7.39 1.05
C HIS A 417 25.29 8.28 -0.05
N LEU A 418 25.11 9.58 0.24
CA LEU A 418 24.64 10.56 -0.76
C LEU A 418 25.68 10.73 -1.87
N VAL A 419 26.94 10.92 -1.50
CA VAL A 419 28.07 11.04 -2.45
C VAL A 419 28.24 9.74 -3.25
N ASN A 420 28.08 8.59 -2.60
CA ASN A 420 28.14 7.28 -3.26
C ASN A 420 27.17 7.17 -4.44
N ILE A 421 25.92 7.62 -4.26
CA ILE A 421 24.91 7.62 -5.33
C ILE A 421 25.27 8.61 -6.42
N LEU A 422 25.52 9.87 -6.06
CA LEU A 422 25.76 10.92 -7.04
C LEU A 422 26.99 10.60 -7.90
N LEU A 423 28.09 10.15 -7.28
CA LEU A 423 29.27 9.69 -8.02
C LEU A 423 28.95 8.45 -8.85
N GLY A 424 28.26 7.46 -8.27
CA GLY A 424 27.86 6.23 -8.96
C GLY A 424 27.03 6.48 -10.22
N CYS A 425 26.09 7.43 -10.19
CA CYS A 425 25.33 7.84 -11.36
C CYS A 425 26.24 8.36 -12.48
N HIS A 426 27.20 9.24 -12.15
CA HIS A 426 28.13 9.76 -13.15
C HIS A 426 29.07 8.66 -13.68
N GLU A 427 29.54 7.75 -12.83
CA GLU A 427 30.31 6.57 -13.24
C GLU A 427 29.53 5.70 -14.24
N VAL A 428 28.23 5.50 -14.02
CA VAL A 428 27.35 4.76 -14.94
C VAL A 428 27.20 5.50 -16.28
N LEU A 429 26.97 6.81 -16.23
CA LEU A 429 26.80 7.66 -17.42
C LEU A 429 28.04 7.67 -18.32
N ILE A 430 29.24 7.73 -17.73
CA ILE A 430 30.51 7.73 -18.48
C ILE A 430 31.01 6.32 -18.82
N GLY A 431 30.31 5.26 -18.40
CA GLY A 431 30.53 3.89 -18.85
C GLY A 431 31.37 2.98 -17.94
N TYR A 432 31.74 3.38 -16.72
CA TYR A 432 32.49 2.51 -15.79
C TYR A 432 31.71 1.25 -15.41
N TRP A 433 30.38 1.30 -15.44
CA TRP A 433 29.50 0.19 -15.09
C TRP A 433 28.97 -0.58 -16.31
N ILE A 434 29.62 -0.46 -17.49
CA ILE A 434 29.13 -1.07 -18.74
C ILE A 434 28.92 -2.60 -18.65
N ARG A 435 29.66 -3.28 -17.79
CA ARG A 435 29.55 -4.74 -17.57
C ARG A 435 28.34 -5.14 -16.73
N ASN A 436 27.74 -4.20 -16.00
CA ASN A 436 26.55 -4.41 -15.18
C ASN A 436 25.24 -4.43 -15.98
N GLY A 437 25.28 -4.18 -17.29
CA GLY A 437 24.11 -4.29 -18.14
C GLY A 437 23.24 -3.04 -18.22
N GLN A 438 22.04 -3.19 -18.77
CA GLN A 438 21.06 -2.12 -18.91
C GLN A 438 20.31 -1.80 -17.62
N SER A 439 20.11 -2.78 -16.73
CA SER A 439 19.43 -2.60 -15.45
C SER A 439 19.99 -1.43 -14.63
N VAL A 440 21.31 -1.31 -14.49
CA VAL A 440 21.94 -0.19 -13.77
C VAL A 440 21.73 1.15 -14.51
N ARG A 441 21.79 1.15 -15.84
CA ARG A 441 21.57 2.35 -16.66
C ARG A 441 20.12 2.84 -16.56
N GLN A 442 19.17 1.92 -16.64
CA GLN A 442 17.74 2.23 -16.49
C GLN A 442 17.43 2.72 -15.07
N SER A 443 18.07 2.14 -14.05
CA SER A 443 17.94 2.61 -12.67
C SER A 443 18.43 4.05 -12.50
N VAL A 444 19.59 4.40 -13.08
CA VAL A 444 20.11 5.78 -13.08
C VAL A 444 19.19 6.70 -13.89
N SER A 445 18.65 6.23 -15.02
CA SER A 445 17.71 7.02 -15.81
C SER A 445 16.45 7.35 -15.02
N HIS A 446 15.85 6.39 -14.30
CA HIS A 446 14.67 6.63 -13.46
C HIS A 446 14.99 7.57 -12.30
N TYR A 447 16.15 7.39 -11.65
CA TYR A 447 16.63 8.25 -10.57
C TYR A 447 16.71 9.73 -10.98
N MET A 448 17.14 9.99 -12.22
CA MET A 448 17.33 11.35 -12.77
C MET A 448 16.15 11.84 -13.62
N GLN A 449 15.12 11.01 -13.82
CA GLN A 449 14.01 11.34 -14.71
C GLN A 449 13.22 12.53 -14.16
N SER A 450 12.86 13.49 -15.03
CA SER A 450 12.18 14.73 -14.65
C SER A 450 10.86 14.54 -13.89
N GLN A 451 10.17 13.42 -14.12
CA GLN A 451 8.91 13.09 -13.44
C GLN A 451 9.12 12.62 -12.00
N PHE A 452 10.34 12.25 -11.60
CA PHE A 452 10.64 11.68 -10.29
C PHE A 452 11.77 12.41 -9.57
N CYS A 453 12.53 13.29 -10.22
CA CYS A 453 13.72 13.93 -9.65
C CYS A 453 13.45 14.62 -8.30
N TYR A 454 12.27 15.23 -8.14
CA TYR A 454 11.84 15.90 -6.92
C TYR A 454 11.67 14.95 -5.72
N SER A 455 11.46 13.66 -5.97
CA SER A 455 11.38 12.60 -4.95
C SER A 455 12.69 11.85 -4.75
N PHE A 456 13.69 12.09 -5.60
CA PHE A 456 14.94 11.33 -5.65
C PHE A 456 16.15 12.30 -5.59
N ILE A 457 16.77 12.59 -6.73
CA ILE A 457 18.03 13.34 -6.82
C ILE A 457 17.97 14.72 -6.17
N ASP A 458 16.85 15.44 -6.26
CA ASP A 458 16.73 16.79 -5.68
C ASP A 458 16.80 16.74 -4.15
N LEU A 459 16.18 15.72 -3.53
CA LEU A 459 16.23 15.50 -2.10
C LEU A 459 17.61 15.02 -1.64
N ASP A 460 18.31 14.22 -2.46
CA ASP A 460 19.67 13.76 -2.16
C ASP A 460 20.68 14.92 -2.23
N ILE A 461 20.55 15.82 -3.22
CA ILE A 461 21.36 17.05 -3.33
C ILE A 461 21.09 17.99 -2.15
N PHE A 462 19.82 18.22 -1.82
CA PHE A 462 19.45 19.04 -0.65
C PHE A 462 20.04 18.47 0.65
N ALA A 463 19.95 17.15 0.83
CA ALA A 463 20.54 16.47 2.00
C ALA A 463 22.05 16.70 2.08
N LEU A 464 22.74 16.63 0.94
CA LEU A 464 24.18 16.83 0.88
C LEU A 464 24.57 18.26 1.28
N GLN A 465 23.83 19.26 0.80
CA GLN A 465 24.01 20.67 1.17
C GLN A 465 23.82 20.89 2.67
N VAL A 466 22.76 20.31 3.25
CA VAL A 466 22.50 20.39 4.70
C VAL A 466 23.66 19.78 5.50
N ASN A 467 24.14 18.59 5.12
CA ASN A 467 25.25 17.93 5.81
C ASN A 467 26.56 18.73 5.71
N GLN A 468 26.83 19.33 4.55
CA GLN A 468 28.05 20.12 4.32
C GLN A 468 28.15 21.33 5.25
N ILE A 469 27.03 22.03 5.52
CA ILE A 469 27.01 23.18 6.45
C ILE A 469 27.58 22.79 7.82
N PHE A 470 27.21 21.61 8.34
CA PHE A 470 27.66 21.17 9.66
C PHE A 470 29.09 20.61 9.66
N ILE A 471 29.50 19.91 8.61
CA ILE A 471 30.89 19.42 8.52
C ILE A 471 31.86 20.59 8.39
N SER A 472 31.57 21.57 7.54
CA SER A 472 32.38 22.80 7.43
C SER A 472 32.46 23.55 8.75
N PHE A 473 31.36 23.64 9.50
CA PHE A 473 31.35 24.24 10.84
C PHE A 473 32.23 23.44 11.83
N ILE A 474 32.11 22.11 11.86
CA ILE A 474 32.93 21.26 12.73
C ILE A 474 34.41 21.43 12.39
N ILE A 475 34.78 21.37 11.11
CA ILE A 475 36.17 21.55 10.66
C ILE A 475 36.68 22.94 11.06
N SER A 476 35.88 24.00 10.88
CA SER A 476 36.26 25.36 11.28
C SER A 476 36.47 25.51 12.79
N VAL A 477 35.65 24.87 13.61
CA VAL A 477 35.82 24.85 15.08
C VAL A 477 37.08 24.06 15.46
N TYR A 478 37.32 22.90 14.85
CA TYR A 478 38.54 22.13 15.13
C TYR A 478 39.82 22.86 14.70
N LEU A 479 39.80 23.53 13.54
CA LEU A 479 40.93 24.32 13.03
C LEU A 479 41.15 25.63 13.80
N SER A 480 40.20 26.10 14.61
CA SER A 480 40.39 27.27 15.48
C SER A 480 40.82 26.92 16.90
N ILE A 481 40.78 25.63 17.25
CA ILE A 481 41.28 25.08 18.52
C ILE A 481 42.72 24.55 18.38
N LEU A 482 43.13 24.19 17.16
CA LEU A 482 44.53 23.95 16.76
C LEU A 482 45.23 25.28 16.49
#